data_AF-R8NF69-F1
#
_entry.id   AF-R8NF69-F1
#
_cell.length_a   1.000
_cell.length_b   1.000
_cell.length_c   1.000
_cell.angle_alpha   90.00
_cell.angle_beta   90.00
_cell.angle_gamma   90.00
#
_symmetry.space_group_name_H-M   'P 1'
#
loop_
_entity.id
_entity.type
_entity.pdbx_description
1 polymer ?
#
loop_
_entity_poly.entity_id
_entity_poly.type
_entity_poly.pdbx_seq_one_letter_code
_entity_poly.pdbx_strand_id
1 'polypeptide(L)'
;MSQVLLQYALENGNALHLIQVAIEELRKRKIILPAMTTIERMVWEVRRRAEEKIFRLLSSSLTMEHIEKLNRLLLWMEDSPKTYLAWLREIPSSYSPDSFLKVVEKLEYIWNLQLRIDTGDLHPNRLRQLSKIGSRYEPHSFRRFDNSKKYAILVVYLLELIQDLTD
;
A
#
# COMPACT_ATOMS: atom_id res chain seq x y z
N MET A 1 0.00 -24.22 11.53
CA MET A 1 1.00 -23.71 10.57
C MET A 1 0.49 -22.47 9.86
N SER A 2 -0.67 -22.52 9.21
CA SER A 2 -1.27 -21.37 8.51
C SER A 2 -1.43 -20.12 9.38
N GLN A 3 -1.87 -20.26 10.64
CA GLN A 3 -2.06 -19.12 11.55
C GLN A 3 -0.75 -18.41 11.93
N VAL A 4 0.34 -19.16 12.09
CA VAL A 4 1.67 -18.60 12.41
C VAL A 4 2.20 -17.86 11.19
N LEU A 5 2.18 -18.51 10.01
CA LEU A 5 2.60 -17.88 8.76
C LEU A 5 1.76 -16.64 8.41
N LEU A 6 0.49 -16.59 8.80
CA LEU A 6 -0.36 -15.44 8.59
C LEU A 6 0.15 -14.19 9.33
N GLN A 7 0.65 -14.34 10.57
CA GLN A 7 1.22 -13.21 11.31
C GLN A 7 2.44 -12.65 10.57
N TYR A 8 3.37 -13.52 10.17
CA TYR A 8 4.52 -13.11 9.37
C TYR A 8 4.13 -12.46 8.04
N ALA A 9 3.06 -12.94 7.39
CA ALA A 9 2.58 -12.36 6.14
C ALA A 9 1.89 -10.99 6.31
N LEU A 10 1.28 -10.74 7.47
CA LEU A 10 0.74 -9.42 7.83
C LEU A 10 1.87 -8.40 8.06
N GLU A 11 3.01 -8.84 8.56
CA GLU A 11 4.20 -8.01 8.79
C GLU A 11 5.01 -7.80 7.50
N ASN A 12 5.20 -8.86 6.71
CA ASN A 12 6.04 -8.88 5.52
C ASN A 12 5.47 -9.82 4.45
N GLY A 13 4.96 -9.24 3.35
CA GLY A 13 4.39 -10.00 2.25
C GLY A 13 5.40 -10.56 1.25
N ASN A 14 6.71 -10.54 1.53
CA ASN A 14 7.73 -11.10 0.64
C ASN A 14 7.67 -12.63 0.59
N ALA A 15 7.53 -13.20 -0.61
CA ALA A 15 7.35 -14.63 -0.77
C ALA A 15 8.55 -15.47 -0.32
N LEU A 16 9.78 -15.04 -0.64
CA LEU A 16 10.99 -15.77 -0.26
C LEU A 16 11.18 -15.80 1.25
N HIS A 17 10.93 -14.67 1.92
CA HIS A 17 10.94 -14.60 3.38
C HIS A 17 9.93 -15.57 3.99
N LEU A 18 8.69 -15.59 3.49
CA LEU A 18 7.65 -16.48 4.01
C LEU A 18 7.94 -17.96 3.73
N ILE A 19 8.60 -18.29 2.61
CA ILE A 19 9.09 -19.64 2.34
C ILE A 19 10.15 -20.06 3.37
N GLN A 20 11.12 -19.18 3.66
CA GLN A 20 12.15 -19.44 4.68
C GLN A 20 11.51 -19.68 6.05
N VAL A 21 10.60 -18.80 6.48
CA VAL A 21 9.85 -18.95 7.73
C VAL A 21 9.05 -20.27 7.75
N ALA A 22 8.39 -20.64 6.65
CA ALA A 22 7.65 -21.89 6.57
C ALA A 22 8.56 -23.12 6.75
N ILE A 23 9.72 -23.12 6.10
CA ILE A 23 10.73 -24.19 6.23
C ILE A 23 11.24 -24.28 7.66
N GLU A 24 11.56 -23.14 8.29
CA GLU A 24 12.02 -23.09 9.68
C GLU A 24 10.96 -23.61 10.65
N GLU A 25 9.71 -23.20 10.49
CA GLU A 25 8.60 -23.67 11.33
C GLU A 25 8.34 -25.17 11.17
N LEU A 26 8.46 -25.72 9.96
CA LEU A 26 8.38 -27.16 9.72
C LEU A 26 9.52 -27.91 10.43
N ARG A 27 10.75 -27.39 10.33
CA ARG A 27 11.93 -27.95 11.00
C ARG A 27 11.81 -27.91 12.52
N LYS A 28 11.38 -26.78 13.11
CA LYS A 28 11.16 -26.64 14.56
C LYS A 28 10.17 -27.67 15.08
N ARG A 29 9.14 -27.98 14.29
CA ARG A 29 8.12 -28.98 14.61
C ARG A 29 8.54 -30.41 14.26
N LYS A 30 9.77 -30.61 13.77
CA LYS A 30 10.32 -31.91 13.33
C LYS A 30 9.47 -32.58 12.24
N ILE A 31 8.84 -31.78 11.38
CA ILE A 31 8.05 -32.25 10.24
C ILE A 31 8.97 -32.45 9.03
N ILE A 32 8.84 -33.58 8.34
CA ILE A 32 9.54 -33.83 7.07
C ILE A 32 9.14 -32.75 6.07
N LEU A 33 10.11 -32.10 5.43
CA LEU A 33 9.82 -31.06 4.47
C LEU A 33 9.01 -31.63 3.30
N PRO A 34 7.80 -31.10 3.02
CA PRO A 34 7.06 -31.50 1.85
C PRO A 34 7.75 -30.97 0.58
N ALA A 35 7.27 -31.40 -0.58
CA ALA A 35 7.75 -30.86 -1.86
C ALA A 35 7.64 -29.32 -1.90
N MET A 36 8.58 -28.65 -2.56
CA MET A 36 8.62 -27.18 -2.61
C MET A 36 7.31 -26.57 -3.14
N THR A 37 6.68 -27.20 -4.12
CA THR A 37 5.37 -26.79 -4.67
C THR A 37 4.27 -26.72 -3.60
N THR A 38 4.35 -27.57 -2.58
CA THR A 38 3.40 -27.54 -1.45
C THR A 38 3.65 -26.34 -0.55
N ILE A 39 4.92 -26.00 -0.30
CA ILE A 39 5.32 -24.85 0.49
C ILE A 39 4.94 -23.55 -0.23
N GLU A 40 5.22 -23.46 -1.53
CA GLU A 40 4.86 -22.31 -2.37
C GLU A 40 3.36 -22.07 -2.38
N ARG A 41 2.55 -23.13 -2.57
CA ARG A 41 1.09 -23.03 -2.52
C ARG A 41 0.61 -22.55 -1.15
N MET A 42 1.18 -23.07 -0.07
CA MET A 42 0.84 -22.62 1.29
C MET A 42 1.17 -21.13 1.50
N VAL A 43 2.35 -20.69 1.07
CA VAL A 43 2.77 -19.29 1.15
C VAL A 43 1.87 -18.40 0.30
N TRP A 44 1.53 -18.81 -0.92
CA TRP A 44 0.61 -18.08 -1.79
C TRP A 44 -0.76 -17.87 -1.13
N GLU A 45 -1.36 -18.93 -0.58
CA GLU A 45 -2.63 -18.87 0.14
C GLU A 45 -2.58 -17.92 1.33
N VAL A 46 -1.52 -18.02 2.15
CA VAL A 46 -1.37 -17.17 3.34
C VAL A 46 -1.16 -15.70 2.96
N ARG A 47 -0.35 -15.43 1.93
CA ARG A 47 -0.15 -14.07 1.41
C ARG A 47 -1.45 -13.47 0.92
N ARG A 48 -2.22 -14.23 0.14
CA ARG A 48 -3.52 -13.80 -0.35
C ARG A 48 -4.46 -13.44 0.80
N ARG A 49 -4.55 -14.28 1.83
CA ARG A 49 -5.37 -13.99 3.03
C ARG A 49 -4.91 -12.75 3.78
N ALA A 50 -3.60 -12.56 3.91
CA ALA A 50 -3.03 -11.37 4.53
C ALA A 50 -3.39 -10.11 3.72
N GLU A 51 -3.21 -10.14 2.40
CA GLU A 51 -3.57 -9.04 1.49
C GLU A 51 -5.06 -8.70 1.57
N GLU A 52 -5.93 -9.70 1.49
CA GLU A 52 -7.38 -9.51 1.61
C GLU A 52 -7.77 -8.93 2.98
N LYS A 53 -7.08 -9.29 4.07
CA LYS A 53 -7.31 -8.71 5.39
C LYS A 53 -6.88 -7.24 5.44
N ILE A 54 -5.68 -6.94 4.96
CA ILE A 54 -5.10 -5.59 4.96
C ILE A 54 -5.93 -4.64 4.10
N PHE A 55 -6.25 -5.05 2.87
CA PHE A 55 -6.99 -4.19 1.94
C PHE A 55 -8.41 -3.94 2.42
N ARG A 56 -9.09 -4.93 3.01
CA ARG A 56 -10.38 -4.71 3.65
C ARG A 56 -10.30 -3.71 4.78
N LEU A 57 -9.30 -3.82 5.66
CA LEU A 57 -9.14 -2.86 6.75
C LEU A 57 -8.95 -1.43 6.22
N LEU A 58 -8.01 -1.25 5.29
CA LEU A 58 -7.70 0.05 4.67
C LEU A 58 -8.84 0.66 3.83
N SER A 59 -9.74 -0.17 3.31
CA SER A 59 -10.87 0.29 2.49
C SER A 59 -12.21 0.29 3.22
N SER A 60 -12.29 -0.27 4.43
CA SER A 60 -13.55 -0.44 5.17
C SER A 60 -14.22 0.87 5.59
N SER A 61 -13.43 1.91 5.86
CA SER A 61 -13.92 3.24 6.24
C SER A 61 -14.04 4.22 5.06
N LEU A 62 -13.81 3.75 3.84
CA LEU A 62 -13.96 4.60 2.65
C LEU A 62 -15.43 4.76 2.28
N THR A 63 -15.89 6.01 2.23
CA THR A 63 -17.21 6.37 1.72
C THR A 63 -17.18 6.44 0.19
N MET A 64 -18.36 6.54 -0.43
CA MET A 64 -18.44 6.75 -1.88
C MET A 64 -17.72 8.03 -2.31
N GLU A 65 -17.82 9.10 -1.51
CA GLU A 65 -17.09 10.35 -1.75
C GLU A 65 -15.58 10.15 -1.72
N HIS A 66 -15.05 9.39 -0.74
CA HIS A 66 -13.63 9.05 -0.72
C HIS A 66 -13.23 8.26 -1.97
N ILE A 67 -14.05 7.31 -2.40
CA ILE A 67 -13.80 6.51 -3.61
C ILE A 67 -13.74 7.40 -4.86
N GLU A 68 -14.67 8.36 -5.01
CA GLU A 68 -14.68 9.31 -6.13
C GLU A 68 -13.43 10.19 -6.12
N LYS A 69 -13.07 10.75 -4.97
CA LYS A 69 -11.86 11.55 -4.79
C LYS A 69 -10.59 10.76 -5.10
N LEU A 70 -10.50 9.51 -4.66
CA LEU A 70 -9.37 8.60 -4.96
C LEU A 70 -9.32 8.24 -6.46
N ASN A 71 -10.46 8.05 -7.11
CA ASN A 71 -10.50 7.81 -8.56
C ASN A 71 -10.03 9.06 -9.35
N ARG A 72 -10.33 10.28 -8.87
CA ARG A 72 -9.86 11.53 -9.48
C ARG A 72 -8.34 11.60 -9.54
N LEU A 73 -7.63 11.00 -8.58
CA LEU A 73 -6.15 10.91 -8.60
C LEU A 73 -5.61 10.28 -9.88
N LEU A 74 -6.38 9.38 -10.49
CA LEU A 74 -5.99 8.63 -11.68
C LEU A 74 -6.39 9.33 -12.98
N LEU A 75 -7.01 10.51 -12.90
CA LEU A 75 -7.40 11.34 -14.04
C LEU A 75 -6.37 12.43 -14.29
N TRP A 76 -6.38 12.96 -15.51
CA TRP A 76 -5.62 14.14 -15.89
C TRP A 76 -6.11 15.36 -15.11
N MET A 77 -5.18 16.23 -14.74
CA MET A 77 -5.50 17.54 -14.19
C MET A 77 -6.07 18.44 -15.30
N GLU A 78 -6.91 19.38 -14.91
CA GLU A 78 -7.35 20.46 -15.80
C GLU A 78 -6.11 21.29 -16.21
N ASP A 79 -5.99 21.59 -17.50
CA ASP A 79 -4.92 22.39 -18.10
C ASP A 79 -3.47 21.90 -17.86
N SER A 80 -3.28 20.63 -17.52
CA SER A 80 -1.95 20.04 -17.31
C SER A 80 -1.82 18.64 -17.95
N PRO A 81 -0.68 18.32 -18.58
CA PRO A 81 -0.43 17.01 -19.16
C PRO A 81 -0.03 15.97 -18.09
N LYS A 82 -0.47 16.14 -16.84
CA LYS A 82 -0.16 15.26 -15.72
C LYS A 82 -1.45 14.78 -15.07
N THR A 83 -1.42 13.60 -14.48
CA THR A 83 -2.49 13.18 -13.57
C THR A 83 -2.29 13.80 -12.20
N TYR A 84 -3.36 13.90 -11.41
CA TYR A 84 -3.27 14.34 -10.02
C TYR A 84 -2.27 13.48 -9.21
N LEU A 85 -2.25 12.16 -9.43
CA LEU A 85 -1.27 11.26 -8.80
C LEU A 85 0.17 11.56 -9.25
N ALA A 86 0.40 11.83 -10.54
CA ALA A 86 1.73 12.18 -11.04
C ALA A 86 2.20 13.51 -10.47
N TRP A 87 1.33 14.53 -10.43
CA TRP A 87 1.61 15.81 -9.81
C TRP A 87 1.96 15.67 -8.33
N LEU A 88 1.19 14.90 -7.55
CA LEU A 88 1.47 14.66 -6.12
C LEU A 88 2.86 14.05 -5.90
N ARG A 89 3.31 13.16 -6.78
CA ARG A 89 4.63 12.49 -6.70
C ARG A 89 5.83 13.39 -6.95
N GLU A 90 5.64 14.56 -7.56
CA GLU A 90 6.75 15.45 -7.91
C GLU A 90 7.34 16.11 -6.66
N ILE A 91 8.46 15.59 -6.18
CA ILE A 91 9.16 16.22 -5.06
C ILE A 91 9.78 17.54 -5.56
N PRO A 92 9.51 18.69 -4.91
CA PRO A 92 10.16 19.94 -5.27
C PRO A 92 11.67 19.81 -5.10
N SER A 93 12.43 20.19 -6.12
CA SER A 93 13.87 19.96 -6.19
C SER A 93 14.72 21.03 -5.50
N SER A 94 14.12 22.06 -4.90
CA SER A 94 14.84 23.18 -4.28
C SER A 94 14.14 23.71 -3.04
N TYR A 95 14.91 24.21 -2.07
CA TYR A 95 14.41 24.92 -0.89
C TYR A 95 14.16 26.40 -1.20
N SER A 96 13.19 26.68 -2.08
CA SER A 96 12.77 28.04 -2.42
C SER A 96 11.37 28.34 -1.86
N PRO A 97 11.00 29.63 -1.65
CA PRO A 97 9.64 29.99 -1.25
C PRO A 97 8.56 29.43 -2.18
N ASP A 98 8.81 29.40 -3.50
CA ASP A 98 7.90 28.83 -4.49
C ASP A 98 7.75 27.31 -4.33
N SER A 99 8.84 26.62 -3.99
CA SER A 99 8.80 25.18 -3.70
C SER A 99 8.00 24.89 -2.44
N PHE A 100 8.08 25.75 -1.43
CA PHE A 100 7.29 25.62 -0.20
C PHE A 100 5.80 25.78 -0.49
N LEU A 101 5.40 26.77 -1.29
CA LEU A 101 4.00 26.94 -1.70
C LEU A 101 3.45 25.71 -2.44
N LYS A 102 4.27 25.07 -3.29
CA LYS A 102 3.89 23.81 -3.96
C LYS A 102 3.68 22.65 -2.99
N VAL A 103 4.46 22.60 -1.89
CA VAL A 103 4.27 21.59 -0.84
C VAL A 103 2.96 21.84 -0.10
N VAL A 104 2.67 23.10 0.25
CA VAL A 104 1.42 23.49 0.90
C VAL A 104 0.21 23.13 0.03
N GLU A 105 0.24 23.44 -1.26
CA GLU A 105 -0.84 23.09 -2.20
C GLU A 105 -1.12 21.58 -2.23
N LYS A 106 -0.07 20.76 -2.19
CA LYS A 106 -0.19 19.30 -2.13
C LYS A 106 -0.77 18.82 -0.79
N LEU A 107 -0.28 19.35 0.32
CA LEU A 107 -0.81 19.02 1.65
C LEU A 107 -2.28 19.39 1.77
N GLU A 108 -2.67 20.59 1.33
CA GLU A 108 -4.06 21.02 1.29
C GLU A 108 -4.92 20.08 0.42
N TYR A 109 -4.42 19.71 -0.77
CA TYR A 109 -5.12 18.77 -1.63
C TYR A 109 -5.36 17.42 -0.94
N ILE A 110 -4.33 16.86 -0.28
CA ILE A 110 -4.46 15.57 0.42
C ILE A 110 -5.38 15.70 1.65
N TRP A 111 -5.26 16.76 2.44
CA TRP A 111 -6.14 16.99 3.60
C TRP A 111 -7.61 17.16 3.21
N ASN A 112 -7.90 17.79 2.07
CA ASN A 112 -9.25 17.90 1.50
C ASN A 112 -9.86 16.55 1.08
N LEU A 113 -9.05 15.49 0.97
CA LEU A 113 -9.56 14.13 0.79
C LEU A 113 -10.23 13.59 2.06
N GLN A 114 -9.95 14.19 3.23
CA GLN A 114 -10.52 13.84 4.54
C GLN A 114 -10.39 12.35 4.90
N LEU A 115 -9.30 11.71 4.45
CA LEU A 115 -9.02 10.31 4.70
C LEU A 115 -8.68 10.09 6.19
N ARG A 116 -9.65 9.57 6.95
CA ARG A 116 -9.46 9.13 8.34
C ARG A 116 -9.41 7.61 8.38
N ILE A 117 -8.23 7.06 8.12
CA ILE A 117 -8.00 5.62 8.04
C ILE A 117 -7.19 5.19 9.26
N ASP A 118 -7.75 4.25 10.03
CA ASP A 118 -7.02 3.65 11.14
C ASP A 118 -6.01 2.65 10.60
N THR A 119 -4.73 2.94 10.81
CA THR A 119 -3.61 2.07 10.45
C THR A 119 -2.93 1.46 11.67
N GLY A 120 -3.45 1.66 12.88
CA GLY A 120 -2.82 1.22 14.14
C GLY A 120 -2.66 -0.30 14.23
N ASP A 121 -3.60 -1.04 13.66
CA ASP A 121 -3.57 -2.52 13.61
C ASP A 121 -2.66 -3.09 12.52
N LEU A 122 -2.07 -2.23 11.66
CA LEU A 122 -1.22 -2.66 10.56
C LEU A 122 0.26 -2.51 10.92
N HIS A 123 1.04 -3.54 10.57
CA HIS A 123 2.47 -3.50 10.82
C HIS A 123 3.16 -2.40 9.98
N PRO A 124 4.04 -1.57 10.54
CA PRO A 124 4.69 -0.46 9.82
C PRO A 124 5.45 -0.88 8.56
N ASN A 125 6.14 -2.03 8.60
CA ASN A 125 6.82 -2.57 7.42
C ASN A 125 5.85 -2.82 6.25
N ARG A 126 4.61 -3.21 6.55
CA ARG A 126 3.62 -3.51 5.53
C ARG A 126 3.08 -2.23 4.91
N LEU A 127 2.83 -1.20 5.72
CA LEU A 127 2.49 0.14 5.23
C LEU A 127 3.58 0.68 4.31
N ARG A 128 4.85 0.62 4.73
CA ARG A 128 6.00 1.02 3.89
C ARG A 128 6.10 0.23 2.59
N GLN A 129 5.85 -1.09 2.62
CA GLN A 129 5.82 -1.90 1.40
C GLN A 129 4.72 -1.44 0.44
N LEU A 130 3.51 -1.19 0.94
CA LEU A 130 2.38 -0.74 0.14
C LEU A 130 2.55 0.69 -0.37
N SER A 131 3.09 1.60 0.45
CA SER A 131 3.42 2.97 0.02
C SER A 131 4.45 2.95 -1.11
N LYS A 132 5.54 2.18 -0.98
CA LYS A 132 6.54 2.01 -2.04
C LYS A 132 5.96 1.45 -3.33
N ILE A 133 4.93 0.62 -3.22
CA ILE A 133 4.20 0.12 -4.37
C ILE A 133 3.41 1.27 -5.02
N GLY A 134 2.67 2.05 -4.22
CA GLY A 134 1.88 3.17 -4.71
C GLY A 134 2.71 4.30 -5.32
N SER A 135 3.90 4.56 -4.75
CA SER A 135 4.86 5.54 -5.25
C SER A 135 5.63 5.09 -6.49
N ARG A 136 5.38 3.88 -7.02
CA ARG A 136 5.98 3.36 -8.26
C ARG A 136 4.96 3.20 -9.39
N TYR A 137 3.75 2.74 -9.09
CA TYR A 137 2.79 2.42 -10.14
C TYR A 137 2.22 3.65 -10.85
N GLU A 138 2.15 3.59 -12.18
CA GLU A 138 1.48 4.61 -12.99
C GLU A 138 -0.07 4.54 -12.86
N PRO A 139 -0.80 5.63 -13.13
CA PRO A 139 -2.26 5.66 -13.05
C PRO A 139 -2.96 4.54 -13.83
N HIS A 140 -2.44 4.17 -15.01
CA HIS A 140 -3.00 3.08 -15.82
C HIS A 140 -2.85 1.70 -15.15
N SER A 141 -1.80 1.50 -14.34
CA SER A 141 -1.58 0.25 -13.61
C SER A 141 -2.61 0.08 -12.51
N PHE A 142 -2.92 1.17 -11.78
CA PHE A 142 -3.97 1.17 -10.76
C PHE A 142 -5.34 0.78 -11.33
N ARG A 143 -5.68 1.21 -12.56
CA ARG A 143 -6.96 0.87 -13.20
C ARG A 143 -7.15 -0.64 -13.41
N ARG A 144 -6.06 -1.41 -13.50
CA ARG A 144 -6.09 -2.88 -13.65
C ARG A 144 -6.23 -3.64 -12.33
N PHE A 145 -6.06 -2.98 -11.18
CA PHE A 145 -6.26 -3.62 -9.88
C PHE A 145 -7.73 -3.72 -9.54
N ASP A 146 -8.07 -4.73 -8.74
CA ASP A 146 -9.33 -4.76 -8.02
C ASP A 146 -9.46 -3.52 -7.13
N ASN A 147 -10.71 -3.11 -6.86
CA ASN A 147 -10.97 -1.86 -6.17
C ASN A 147 -10.41 -1.83 -4.74
N SER A 148 -10.48 -2.94 -4.00
CA SER A 148 -9.97 -2.99 -2.62
C SER A 148 -8.46 -2.75 -2.58
N LYS A 149 -7.70 -3.46 -3.43
CA LYS A 149 -6.25 -3.27 -3.59
C LYS A 149 -5.90 -1.87 -4.07
N LYS A 150 -6.60 -1.38 -5.10
CA LYS A 150 -6.40 -0.05 -5.68
C LYS A 150 -6.50 1.04 -4.62
N TYR A 151 -7.62 1.09 -3.90
CA TYR A 151 -7.86 2.13 -2.91
C TYR A 151 -6.96 1.98 -1.69
N ALA A 152 -6.71 0.76 -1.22
CA ALA A 152 -5.78 0.52 -0.12
C ALA A 152 -4.37 1.03 -0.41
N ILE A 153 -3.83 0.76 -1.61
CA ILE A 153 -2.49 1.24 -1.99
C ILE A 153 -2.47 2.76 -2.13
N LEU A 154 -3.49 3.36 -2.76
CA LEU A 154 -3.57 4.82 -2.90
C LEU A 154 -3.64 5.51 -1.54
N VAL A 155 -4.49 5.03 -0.63
CA VAL A 155 -4.62 5.54 0.74
C VAL A 155 -3.28 5.49 1.47
N VAL A 156 -2.62 4.33 1.50
CA VAL A 156 -1.35 4.18 2.23
C VAL A 156 -0.26 5.07 1.63
N TYR A 157 -0.24 5.19 0.30
CA TYR A 157 0.69 6.09 -0.37
C TYR A 157 0.46 7.56 0.00
N LEU A 158 -0.80 8.02 0.04
CA LEU A 158 -1.12 9.40 0.43
C LEU A 158 -0.78 9.69 1.89
N LEU A 159 -1.01 8.73 2.79
CA LEU A 159 -0.65 8.86 4.20
C LEU A 159 0.87 8.99 4.38
N GLU A 160 1.65 8.19 3.65
CA GLU A 160 3.11 8.33 3.65
C GLU A 160 3.54 9.68 3.03
N LEU A 161 2.89 10.10 1.94
CA LEU A 161 3.20 11.37 1.29
C LEU A 161 2.98 12.57 2.23
N ILE A 162 1.97 12.53 3.11
CA ILE A 162 1.80 13.56 4.14
C ILE A 162 3.03 13.60 5.07
N GLN A 163 3.52 12.44 5.50
CA GLN A 163 4.69 12.34 6.38
C GLN A 163 5.93 12.90 5.67
N ASP A 164 6.20 12.43 4.45
CA ASP A 164 7.34 12.88 3.62
C ASP A 164 7.32 14.39 3.30
N LEU A 165 6.14 15.02 3.26
CA LEU A 165 5.99 16.45 3.00
C LEU A 165 6.01 17.32 4.27
N THR A 166 5.88 16.71 5.44
CA THR A 166 5.86 17.43 6.74
C THR A 166 7.18 17.31 7.50
N ASP A 167 7.96 16.26 7.23
CA ASP A 167 9.31 16.01 7.77
C ASP A 167 10.41 16.83 7.07
#